data_AF-W7JYW4-F1
#
_entry.id   AF-W7JYW4-F1
#
_cell.length_a   1.000
_cell.length_b   1.000
_cell.length_c   1.000
_cell.angle_alpha   90.00
_cell.angle_beta   90.00
_cell.angle_gamma   90.00
#
_symmetry.space_group_name_H-M   'P 1'
#
loop_
_entity.id
_entity.type
_entity.pdbx_description
1 polymer ?
#
loop_
_entity_poly.entity_id
_entity_poly.type
_entity_poly.pdbx_seq_one_letter_code
_entity_poly.pdbx_strand_id
1 'polypeptide(L)'
;MDFLNQIKKRQRDINLSNIMNFSPLTNEERNHLIKIYGLLAMGTIVSALSCYVDIYYFKVPRFIASIISLVCSFLLASSCNSHYQLVDTSKKRLVYFAGISSSIGVLISDYINYVNYLNPSILPLAFFGSLSIFCCFSLAAIFSKNR
;
A
#
# COMPACT_ATOMS: atom_id res chain seq x y z
N MET A 1 15.75 -30.33 -14.54
CA MET A 1 15.89 -29.62 -15.83
C MET A 1 14.57 -29.01 -16.32
N ASP A 2 13.40 -29.49 -15.85
CA ASP A 2 12.07 -28.94 -16.20
C ASP A 2 11.78 -27.51 -15.71
N PHE A 3 12.24 -27.16 -14.51
CA PHE A 3 11.95 -25.85 -13.90
C PHE A 3 12.55 -24.67 -14.71
N LEU A 4 13.76 -24.85 -15.24
CA LEU A 4 14.42 -23.85 -16.09
C LEU A 4 13.72 -23.70 -17.45
N ASN A 5 13.21 -24.79 -18.01
CA ASN A 5 12.43 -24.75 -19.24
C ASN A 5 11.05 -24.11 -19.05
N GLN A 6 10.40 -24.27 -17.89
CA GLN A 6 9.16 -23.55 -17.57
C GLN A 6 9.38 -22.04 -17.42
N ILE A 7 10.46 -21.61 -16.75
CA ILE A 7 10.81 -20.19 -16.62
C ILE A 7 11.12 -19.59 -18.00
N LYS A 8 11.87 -20.32 -18.83
CA LYS A 8 12.22 -19.88 -20.20
C LYS A 8 10.99 -19.80 -21.11
N LYS A 9 10.00 -20.68 -20.94
CA LYS A 9 8.72 -20.63 -21.68
C LYS A 9 7.86 -19.44 -21.23
N ARG A 10 7.77 -19.17 -19.93
CA ARG A 10 7.03 -18.03 -19.37
C ARG A 10 7.59 -16.66 -19.77
N GLN A 11 8.92 -16.55 -19.92
CA GLN A 11 9.59 -15.34 -20.40
C GLN A 11 9.40 -15.08 -21.90
N ARG A 12 8.95 -16.07 -22.67
CA ARG A 12 8.79 -15.96 -24.13
C ARG A 12 7.36 -15.57 -24.56
N ASP A 13 6.42 -15.55 -23.62
CA ASP A 13 5.00 -15.18 -23.82
C ASP A 13 4.65 -13.78 -23.27
N ILE A 14 5.64 -12.96 -22.87
CA ILE A 14 5.42 -11.53 -22.69
C ILE A 14 5.27 -10.86 -24.05
N ASN A 15 4.07 -10.94 -24.60
CA ASN A 15 3.66 -10.20 -25.78
C ASN A 15 3.75 -8.70 -25.44
N LEU A 16 4.84 -8.04 -25.85
CA LEU A 16 5.03 -6.58 -25.68
C LEU A 16 3.86 -5.77 -26.29
N SER A 17 3.19 -6.35 -27.26
CA SER A 17 1.92 -5.90 -27.85
C SER A 17 0.80 -5.72 -26.82
N ASN A 18 0.76 -6.54 -25.77
CA ASN A 18 -0.20 -6.43 -24.66
C ASN A 18 0.20 -5.35 -23.63
N ILE A 19 1.49 -5.03 -23.52
CA ILE A 19 2.00 -3.99 -22.62
C ILE A 19 1.68 -2.59 -23.18
N MET A 20 1.63 -2.47 -24.51
CA MET A 20 1.23 -1.26 -25.25
C MET A 20 -0.26 -1.25 -25.63
N ASN A 21 -1.05 -2.26 -25.24
CA ASN A 21 -2.49 -2.22 -25.42
C ASN A 21 -3.10 -1.40 -24.28
N PHE A 22 -3.39 -0.13 -24.57
CA PHE A 22 -4.25 0.72 -23.76
C PHE A 22 -5.72 0.35 -23.93
N SER A 23 -6.01 -0.96 -23.87
CA SER A 23 -7.39 -1.46 -23.89
C SER A 23 -8.17 -0.72 -22.81
N PRO A 24 -9.33 -0.13 -23.15
CA PRO A 24 -10.11 0.63 -22.19
C PRO A 24 -10.43 -0.26 -20.98
N LEU A 25 -10.17 0.27 -19.79
CA LEU A 25 -10.39 -0.43 -18.53
C LEU A 25 -11.80 -1.01 -18.47
N THR A 26 -11.89 -2.32 -18.26
CA THR A 26 -13.17 -3.00 -18.06
C THR A 26 -13.80 -2.47 -16.76
N ASN A 27 -15.13 -2.43 -16.69
CA ASN A 27 -15.83 -1.96 -15.47
C ASN A 27 -15.38 -2.72 -14.20
N GLU A 28 -15.02 -4.00 -14.34
CA GLU A 28 -14.52 -4.84 -13.25
C GLU A 28 -13.13 -4.41 -12.74
N GLU A 29 -12.21 -4.09 -13.67
CA GLU A 29 -10.85 -3.64 -13.34
C GLU A 29 -10.88 -2.29 -12.63
N ARG A 30 -11.75 -1.38 -13.10
CA ARG A 30 -11.99 -0.09 -12.45
C ARG A 30 -12.52 -0.25 -11.03
N ASN A 31 -13.48 -1.15 -10.81
CA ASN A 31 -14.03 -1.41 -9.48
C ASN A 31 -12.98 -1.99 -8.52
N HIS A 32 -12.10 -2.86 -9.02
CA HIS A 32 -10.96 -3.37 -8.26
C HIS A 32 -9.96 -2.25 -7.91
N LEU A 33 -9.68 -1.35 -8.86
CA LEU A 33 -8.75 -0.24 -8.66
C LEU A 33 -9.26 0.77 -7.63
N ILE A 34 -10.56 1.08 -7.64
CA ILE A 34 -11.22 1.90 -6.62
C ILE A 34 -11.04 1.30 -5.22
N LYS A 35 -11.17 -0.02 -5.08
CA LYS A 35 -10.95 -0.71 -3.79
C LYS A 35 -9.51 -0.60 -3.32
N ILE A 36 -8.53 -0.68 -4.22
CA ILE A 36 -7.10 -0.53 -3.88
C ILE A 36 -6.79 0.91 -3.46
N TYR A 37 -7.25 1.92 -4.21
CA TYR A 37 -7.02 3.31 -3.84
C TYR A 37 -7.72 3.68 -2.53
N GLY A 38 -8.93 3.15 -2.29
CA GLY A 38 -9.62 3.29 -1.02
C GLY A 38 -8.88 2.62 0.14
N LEU A 39 -8.33 1.42 -0.09
CA LEU A 39 -7.50 0.72 0.90
C LEU A 39 -6.23 1.53 1.22
N LEU A 40 -5.57 2.07 0.20
CA LEU A 40 -4.37 2.88 0.38
C LEU A 40 -4.68 4.16 1.18
N ALA A 41 -5.77 4.85 0.87
CA ALA A 41 -6.21 6.03 1.60
C ALA A 41 -6.57 5.71 3.07
N MET A 42 -7.20 4.57 3.33
CA MET A 42 -7.44 4.12 4.70
C MET A 42 -6.13 3.80 5.43
N GLY A 43 -5.17 3.17 4.74
CA GLY A 43 -3.83 2.89 5.29
C GLY A 43 -3.06 4.16 5.65
N THR A 44 -3.15 5.22 4.84
CA THR A 44 -2.50 6.51 5.15
C THR A 44 -3.14 7.19 6.36
N ILE A 45 -4.46 7.13 6.52
CA ILE A 45 -5.17 7.64 7.71
C ILE A 45 -4.73 6.88 8.97
N VAL A 46 -4.70 5.54 8.91
CA VAL A 46 -4.25 4.68 10.03
C VAL A 46 -2.80 4.97 10.40
N SER A 47 -1.92 5.14 9.40
CA SER A 47 -0.52 5.51 9.60
C SER A 47 -0.37 6.89 10.26
N ALA A 48 -1.14 7.89 9.80
CA ALA A 48 -1.14 9.24 10.38
C ALA A 48 -1.61 9.24 11.84
N LEU A 49 -2.69 8.51 12.16
CA LEU A 49 -3.17 8.35 13.53
C LEU A 49 -2.13 7.67 14.42
N SER A 50 -1.48 6.62 13.91
CA SER A 50 -0.44 5.90 14.67
C SER A 50 0.78 6.78 14.95
N CYS A 51 1.22 7.56 13.97
CA CYS A 51 2.28 8.56 14.15
C CYS A 51 1.90 9.61 15.20
N TYR A 52 0.66 10.10 15.18
CA TYR A 52 0.20 11.09 16.16
C TYR A 52 0.18 10.53 17.59
N VAL A 53 -0.30 9.30 17.76
CA VAL A 53 -0.32 8.60 19.05
C VAL A 53 1.11 8.35 19.57
N ASP A 54 2.03 7.96 18.70
CA ASP A 54 3.42 7.68 19.07
C ASP A 54 4.18 8.95 19.49
N ILE A 55 3.92 10.09 18.84
CA ILE A 55 4.54 11.38 19.23
C ILE A 55 4.07 11.85 20.61
N TYR A 56 2.78 11.68 20.95
CA TYR A 56 2.18 12.30 22.14
C TYR A 56 2.07 11.36 23.36
N TYR A 57 1.75 10.08 23.15
CA TYR A 57 1.40 9.16 24.24
C TYR A 57 2.45 8.08 24.50
N PHE A 58 3.00 7.46 23.45
CA PHE A 58 3.85 6.27 23.58
C PHE A 58 5.10 6.39 22.71
N LYS A 59 6.29 6.52 23.32
CA LYS A 59 7.55 6.29 22.61
C LYS A 59 7.76 4.78 22.45
N VAL A 60 7.11 4.19 21.45
CA VAL A 60 7.29 2.76 21.16
C VAL A 60 8.73 2.54 20.67
N PRO A 61 9.49 1.59 21.25
CA PRO A 61 10.83 1.31 20.75
C PRO A 61 10.74 0.78 19.31
N ARG A 62 11.52 1.38 18.39
CA ARG A 62 11.49 1.07 16.95
C ARG A 62 11.69 -0.41 16.64
N PHE A 63 12.48 -1.10 17.45
CA PHE A 63 12.72 -2.52 17.29
C PHE A 63 11.42 -3.34 17.37
N ILE A 64 10.52 -2.98 18.29
CA ILE A 64 9.22 -3.63 18.43
C ILE A 64 8.34 -3.35 17.22
N ALA A 65 8.28 -2.09 16.77
CA ALA A 65 7.48 -1.72 15.60
C ALA A 65 7.98 -2.41 14.31
N SER A 66 9.30 -2.57 14.16
CA SER A 66 9.92 -3.30 13.05
C SER A 66 9.56 -4.81 13.09
N ILE A 67 9.62 -5.42 14.27
CA ILE A 67 9.22 -6.83 14.45
C ILE A 67 7.73 -7.03 14.16
N ILE A 68 6.84 -6.16 14.66
CA ILE A 68 5.42 -6.23 14.31
C ILE A 68 5.25 -6.14 12.80
N SER A 69 5.91 -5.18 12.13
CA SER A 69 5.81 -5.02 10.68
C SER A 69 6.23 -6.29 9.92
N LEU A 70 7.33 -6.92 10.33
CA LEU A 70 7.82 -8.18 9.74
C LEU A 70 6.84 -9.34 9.95
N VAL A 71 6.37 -9.53 11.18
CA VAL A 71 5.39 -10.59 11.51
C VAL A 71 4.10 -10.38 10.71
N CYS A 72 3.61 -9.15 10.66
CA CYS A 72 2.38 -8.81 9.96
C CYS A 72 2.50 -8.99 8.44
N SER A 73 3.67 -8.65 7.88
CA SER A 73 3.98 -8.90 6.46
C SER A 73 4.08 -10.39 6.14
N PHE A 74 4.68 -11.19 7.03
CA PHE A 74 4.79 -12.63 6.88
C PHE A 74 3.41 -13.32 6.96
N LEU A 75 2.56 -12.91 7.90
CA LEU A 75 1.18 -13.39 8.02
C LEU A 75 0.33 -13.03 6.80
N LEU A 76 0.52 -11.83 6.24
CA LEU A 76 -0.16 -11.41 5.03
C LEU A 76 0.30 -12.22 3.81
N ALA A 77 1.60 -12.50 3.68
CA ALA A 77 2.17 -13.32 2.62
C ALA A 77 1.71 -14.79 2.72
N SER A 78 1.68 -15.35 3.93
CA SER A 78 1.17 -16.70 4.19
C SER A 78 -0.32 -16.83 3.83
N SER A 79 -1.10 -15.78 4.12
CA SER A 79 -2.55 -15.75 3.83
C SER A 79 -2.88 -15.73 2.33
N CYS A 80 -1.93 -15.42 1.44
CA CYS A 80 -2.15 -15.45 -0.01
C CYS A 80 -2.24 -16.89 -0.59
N ASN A 81 -1.79 -17.92 0.13
CA ASN A 81 -1.78 -19.30 -0.37
C ASN A 81 -3.07 -20.09 -0.08
N SER A 82 -4.02 -19.56 0.69
CA SER A 82 -5.25 -20.29 1.04
C SER A 82 -6.39 -19.97 0.07
N HIS A 83 -6.60 -20.85 -0.90
CA HIS A 83 -7.60 -20.72 -1.98
C HIS A 83 -9.06 -20.97 -1.52
N TYR A 84 -9.33 -21.33 -0.26
CA TYR A 84 -10.61 -21.97 0.10
C TYR A 84 -11.58 -21.17 1.01
N GLN A 85 -11.31 -19.91 1.36
CA GLN A 85 -12.23 -19.16 2.25
C GLN A 85 -12.26 -17.65 1.96
N LEU A 86 -13.03 -17.25 0.94
CA LEU A 86 -13.00 -15.93 0.29
C LEU A 86 -13.53 -14.75 1.15
N VAL A 87 -14.45 -14.98 2.08
CA VAL A 87 -15.12 -13.88 2.81
C VAL A 87 -14.46 -13.57 4.16
N ASP A 88 -14.02 -14.59 4.89
CA ASP A 88 -13.40 -14.44 6.23
C ASP A 88 -11.92 -13.98 6.11
N THR A 89 -11.22 -14.46 5.09
CA THR A 89 -9.83 -14.10 4.78
C THR A 89 -9.68 -12.60 4.47
N SER A 90 -10.69 -11.97 3.86
CA SER A 90 -10.61 -10.55 3.45
C SER A 90 -10.53 -9.59 4.65
N LYS A 91 -11.26 -9.88 5.74
CA LYS A 91 -11.22 -9.05 6.96
C LYS A 91 -9.89 -9.21 7.70
N LYS A 92 -9.39 -10.44 7.81
CA LYS A 92 -8.09 -10.74 8.43
C LYS A 92 -6.94 -10.07 7.67
N ARG A 93 -6.99 -10.07 6.34
CA ARG A 93 -6.03 -9.35 5.48
C ARG A 93 -6.07 -7.84 5.68
N LEU A 94 -7.27 -7.26 5.86
CA LEU A 94 -7.41 -5.84 6.17
C LEU A 94 -6.78 -5.50 7.53
N VAL A 95 -6.94 -6.36 8.54
CA VAL A 95 -6.30 -6.20 9.86
C VAL A 95 -4.77 -6.27 9.74
N TYR A 96 -4.24 -7.24 8.97
CA TYR A 96 -2.79 -7.31 8.76
C TYR A 96 -2.26 -6.10 7.98
N PHE A 97 -3.00 -5.63 6.98
CA PHE A 97 -2.65 -4.39 6.27
C PHE A 97 -2.66 -3.19 7.21
N ALA A 98 -3.68 -3.06 8.06
CA ALA A 98 -3.76 -2.01 9.06
C ALA A 98 -2.58 -2.07 10.05
N GLY A 99 -2.20 -3.27 10.51
CA GLY A 99 -1.03 -3.46 11.39
C GLY A 99 0.28 -3.03 10.73
N ILE A 100 0.49 -3.36 9.45
CA ILE A 100 1.67 -2.89 8.69
C ILE A 100 1.64 -1.37 8.56
N SER A 101 0.50 -0.79 8.16
CA SER A 101 0.36 0.66 7.99
C SER A 101 0.58 1.44 9.30
N SER A 102 0.07 0.91 10.42
CA SER A 102 0.27 1.49 11.75
C SER A 102 1.74 1.45 12.15
N SER A 103 2.41 0.32 11.91
CA SER A 103 3.85 0.18 12.17
C SER A 103 4.65 1.17 11.35
N ILE A 104 4.36 1.35 10.06
CA ILE A 104 5.00 2.37 9.22
C ILE A 104 4.82 3.77 9.83
N GLY A 105 3.62 4.09 10.33
CA GLY A 105 3.35 5.33 11.04
C GLY A 105 4.25 5.50 12.27
N VAL A 106 4.36 4.46 13.09
CA VAL A 106 5.25 4.43 14.26
C VAL A 106 6.73 4.51 13.87
N LEU A 107 7.14 4.03 12.69
CA LEU A 107 8.51 4.12 12.17
C LEU A 107 8.85 5.49 11.54
N ILE A 108 7.87 6.26 11.09
CA ILE A 108 8.10 7.59 10.51
C ILE A 108 8.08 8.72 11.56
N SER A 109 7.50 8.49 12.75
CA SER A 109 7.33 9.51 13.81
C SER A 109 8.60 10.31 14.17
N ASP A 110 9.72 9.64 14.47
CA ASP A 110 10.98 10.34 14.82
C ASP A 110 11.49 11.23 13.69
N TYR A 111 11.31 10.79 12.44
CA TYR A 111 11.69 11.56 11.27
C TYR A 111 10.82 12.81 11.13
N ILE A 112 9.52 12.66 11.34
CA ILE A 112 8.58 13.80 11.36
C ILE A 112 8.94 14.77 12.48
N ASN A 113 9.31 14.29 13.67
CA ASN A 113 9.73 15.14 14.78
C ASN A 113 11.04 15.89 14.46
N TYR A 114 12.00 15.23 13.80
CA TYR A 114 13.24 15.85 13.34
C TYR A 114 12.99 16.94 12.28
N VAL A 115 12.15 16.67 11.28
CA VAL A 115 11.77 17.66 10.26
C VAL A 115 11.02 18.84 10.89
N ASN A 116 10.14 18.57 11.86
CA ASN A 116 9.42 19.60 12.60
C ASN A 116 10.36 20.52 13.41
N TYR A 117 11.45 19.96 13.97
CA TYR A 117 12.48 20.75 14.66
C TYR A 117 13.26 21.65 13.70
N LEU A 118 13.54 21.18 12.47
CA LEU A 118 14.26 21.97 11.47
C LEU A 118 13.40 23.09 10.91
N ASN A 119 12.26 22.75 10.30
CA ASN A 119 11.35 23.70 9.67
C ASN A 119 9.93 23.11 9.60
N PRO A 120 8.97 23.62 10.40
CA PRO A 120 7.63 23.05 10.48
C PRO A 120 6.81 23.23 9.20
N SER A 121 7.12 24.24 8.38
CA SER A 121 6.40 24.53 7.13
C SER A 121 6.59 23.46 6.04
N ILE A 122 7.64 22.64 6.12
CA ILE A 122 7.97 21.63 5.10
C ILE A 122 6.97 20.47 5.15
N LEU A 123 6.53 20.07 6.34
CA LEU A 123 5.67 18.90 6.54
C LEU A 123 4.30 19.03 5.85
N PRO A 124 3.50 20.10 6.06
CA PRO A 124 2.23 20.25 5.37
C PRO A 124 2.43 20.42 3.86
N LEU A 125 3.48 21.11 3.41
CA LEU A 125 3.77 21.28 1.99
C LEU A 125 4.02 19.95 1.29
N ALA A 126 4.88 19.09 1.87
CA ALA A 126 5.18 17.77 1.32
C ALA A 126 3.95 16.85 1.33
N PHE A 127 3.13 16.92 2.38
CA PHE A 127 1.89 16.16 2.49
C PHE A 127 0.87 16.56 1.43
N PHE A 128 0.56 17.86 1.30
CA PHE A 128 -0.39 18.35 0.30
C PHE A 128 0.11 18.16 -1.13
N GLY A 129 1.42 18.29 -1.37
CA GLY A 129 2.02 17.97 -2.67
C GLY A 129 1.80 16.51 -3.06
N SER A 130 2.09 15.60 -2.13
CA SER A 130 1.89 14.15 -2.35
C SER A 130 0.42 13.78 -2.51
N LEU A 131 -0.46 14.40 -1.71
CA LEU A 131 -1.91 14.21 -1.79
C LEU A 131 -2.46 14.69 -3.13
N SER A 132 -2.02 15.85 -3.62
CA SER A 132 -2.45 16.39 -4.91
C SER A 132 -2.09 15.45 -6.07
N ILE A 133 -0.84 14.96 -6.11
CA ILE A 133 -0.38 14.01 -7.12
C ILE A 133 -1.18 12.70 -7.03
N PHE A 134 -1.34 12.17 -5.82
CA PHE A 134 -2.09 10.94 -5.58
C PHE A 134 -3.56 11.07 -5.99
N CYS A 135 -4.22 12.18 -5.66
CA CYS A 135 -5.59 12.47 -6.08
C CYS A 135 -5.68 12.60 -7.60
N CYS A 136 -4.77 13.32 -8.24
CA CYS A 136 -4.75 13.47 -9.70
C CYS A 136 -4.64 12.12 -10.40
N PHE A 137 -3.73 11.26 -9.97
CA PHE A 137 -3.58 9.92 -10.54
C PHE A 137 -4.74 8.98 -10.20
N SER A 138 -5.28 9.05 -8.99
CA SER A 138 -6.46 8.27 -8.61
C SER A 138 -7.67 8.67 -9.45
N LEU A 139 -7.89 9.97 -9.64
CA LEU A 139 -8.95 10.48 -10.51
C LEU A 139 -8.70 10.10 -11.96
N ALA A 140 -7.48 10.28 -12.49
CA ALA A 140 -7.14 9.90 -13.86
C ALA A 140 -7.40 8.40 -14.11
N ALA A 141 -7.01 7.54 -13.17
CA ALA A 141 -7.23 6.10 -13.27
C ALA A 141 -8.72 5.72 -13.17
N ILE A 142 -9.50 6.42 -12.35
CA ILE A 142 -10.95 6.19 -12.22
C ILE A 142 -11.72 6.80 -13.40
N PHE A 143 -11.32 7.95 -13.92
CA PHE A 143 -12.04 8.68 -14.98
C PHE A 143 -11.54 8.38 -16.39
N SER A 144 -10.49 7.56 -16.54
CA SER A 144 -10.07 6.98 -17.81
C SER A 144 -11.16 6.03 -18.31
N LYS A 145 -12.20 6.58 -18.92
CA LYS A 145 -13.26 5.88 -19.63
C LYS A 145 -13.33 6.41 -21.05
N ASN A 146 -13.10 5.52 -22.01
CA ASN A 146 -13.28 5.69 -23.46
C ASN A 146 -12.54 6.87 -24.10
N ARG A 147 -11.40 6.57 -24.71
CA ARG A 147 -11.11 7.01 -26.08
C ARG A 147 -10.83 5.77 -26.91
#